data_AF-A0A2M7BHI1-F1
#
_entry.id   AF-A0A2M7BHI1-F1
#
_cell.length_a   1.000
_cell.length_b   1.000
_cell.length_c   1.000
_cell.angle_alpha   90.00
_cell.angle_beta   90.00
_cell.angle_gamma   90.00
#
_symmetry.space_group_name_H-M   'P 1'
#
loop_
_entity.id
_entity.type
_entity.pdbx_description
1 polymer ?
#
loop_
_entity_poly.entity_id
_entity_poly.type
_entity_poly.pdbx_seq_one_letter_code
_entity_poly.pdbx_strand_id
1 'polypeptide(L)' 'MVKPKILYPYHTTDTDTSKLQPLLKDEKGIEVRIRRMK' A
#
# COMPACT_ATOMS: atom_id res chain seq x y z
N MET A 1 5.39 0.37 17.70
CA MET A 1 4.89 1.11 16.52
C MET A 1 5.36 0.37 15.27
N VAL A 2 4.45 -0.02 14.38
CA VAL A 2 4.79 -0.81 13.18
C VAL A 2 4.85 0.14 11.98
N LYS A 3 6.02 0.25 11.35
CA LYS A 3 6.20 1.04 10.12
C LYS A 3 6.92 0.16 9.09
N PRO A 4 6.18 -0.56 8.23
CA PRO A 4 6.79 -1.51 7.30
C PRO A 4 7.56 -0.74 6.23
N LYS A 5 8.74 -1.26 5.88
CA LYS A 5 9.51 -0.70 4.76
C LYS A 5 8.78 -0.85 3.43
N ILE A 6 8.02 -1.94 3.27
CA ILE A 6 7.25 -2.25 2.06
C ILE A 6 5.83 -2.66 2.46
N LEU A 7 4.82 -2.07 1.81
CA LEU A 7 3.41 -2.40 1.97
C LEU A 7 2.88 -3.08 0.71
N TYR A 8 2.41 -4.32 0.85
CA TYR A 8 1.66 -5.03 -0.18
C TYR A 8 0.18 -5.08 0.20
N PRO A 9 -0.72 -4.41 -0.54
CA PRO A 9 -2.15 -4.54 -0.32
C PRO A 9 -2.61 -5.98 -0.58
N TYR A 10 -3.39 -6.55 0.34
CA TYR A 10 -3.95 -7.90 0.25
C TYR A 10 -5.41 -7.90 0.69
N HIS A 11 -6.20 -8.87 0.21
CA HIS A 11 -7.66 -8.92 0.39
C HIS A 11 -8.39 -7.63 -0.03
N THR A 12 -7.97 -7.04 -1.14
CA THR A 12 -8.48 -5.76 -1.60
C THR A 12 -9.58 -5.89 -2.65
N THR A 13 -10.29 -7.02 -2.73
CA THR A 13 -11.33 -7.41 -3.72
C THR A 13 -11.65 -6.32 -4.75
N ASP A 14 -12.61 -5.44 -4.47
CA ASP A 14 -13.05 -4.33 -5.34
C ASP A 14 -12.51 -2.96 -4.90
N THR A 15 -11.60 -2.95 -3.91
CA THR A 15 -10.99 -1.73 -3.40
C THR A 15 -9.96 -1.20 -4.39
N ASP A 16 -10.12 0.06 -4.79
CA ASP A 16 -9.14 0.75 -5.62
C ASP A 16 -7.87 1.08 -4.82
N THR A 17 -6.89 0.18 -4.91
CA THR A 17 -5.60 0.30 -4.22
C THR A 17 -4.70 1.40 -4.78
N SER A 18 -5.01 1.97 -5.94
CA SER A 18 -4.20 3.05 -6.53
C SER A 18 -4.19 4.31 -5.65
N LYS A 19 -5.23 4.48 -4.83
CA LYS A 19 -5.38 5.58 -3.88
C LYS A 19 -4.39 5.54 -2.71
N LEU A 20 -3.75 4.40 -2.42
CA LEU A 20 -2.83 4.26 -1.28
C LEU A 20 -1.53 5.05 -1.46
N GLN A 21 -1.00 5.13 -2.69
CA GLN A 21 0.22 5.89 -2.97
C GLN A 21 0.10 7.39 -2.65
N PRO A 22 -0.93 8.12 -3.13
CA PRO A 22 -1.06 9.54 -2.80
C PRO A 22 -1.39 9.79 -1.33
N LEU A 23 -2.11 8.88 -0.66
CA LEU A 23 -2.44 9.00 0.76
C LEU A 23 -1.21 8.82 1.67
N LEU A 24 -0.26 8.00 1.25
CA LEU A 24 0.96 7.68 2.02
C LEU A 24 2.20 8.44 1.55
N LYS A 25 2.05 9.42 0.64
CA LYS A 25 3.19 10.15 0.05
C LYS A 25 4.08 10.86 1.09
N ASP A 26 3.50 11.31 2.19
CA ASP A 26 4.18 12.05 3.25
C ASP A 26 4.79 11.09 4.30
N GLU A 27 4.41 9.81 4.28
CA GLU A 27 4.95 8.77 5.15
C GLU A 27 6.30 8.24 4.64
N LYS A 28 7.35 8.99 4.98
CA LYS A 28 8.73 8.62 4.65
C LYS A 28 9.06 7.23 5.17
N GLY A 29 9.51 6.34 4.29
CA GLY A 29 9.98 5.00 4.61
C GLY A 29 9.00 3.86 4.36
N ILE A 30 7.79 4.15 3.83
CA ILE A 30 6.84 3.12 3.40
C ILE A 30 6.78 3.09 1.86
N GLU A 31 7.21 1.99 1.26
CA GLU A 31 7.10 1.75 -0.17
C GLU A 31 5.86 0.92 -0.47
N VAL A 32 4.85 1.52 -1.13
CA VAL A 32 3.62 0.80 -1.51
C VAL A 32 3.83 0.09 -2.84
N ARG A 33 3.64 -1.23 -2.86
CA ARG A 33 3.71 -2.07 -4.06
C ARG A 33 2.38 -2.73 -4.33
N ILE A 34 1.75 -2.34 -5.43
CA ILE A 34 0.47 -2.90 -5.86
C ILE A 34 0.76 -4.12 -6.76
N ARG A 35 0.29 -5.29 -6.33
CA ARG A 35 0.31 -6.53 -7.13
C ARG A 35 -1.08 -7.15 -7.06
N ARG A 36 -1.58 -7.68 -8.19
CA ARG A 36 -2.76 -8.55 -8.17
C ARG A 36 -2.37 -9.87 -7.51
N MET A 37 -2.67 -9.99 -6.24
CA MET A 37 -2.56 -11.22 -5.46
C MET A 37 -3.93 -11.91 -5.58
N LYS A 38 -3.98 -13.12 -6.17
CA LYS A 38 -5.20 -13.94 -6.22
C LYS A 38 -5.43 -14.61 -4.88
#